data_AF-A0A6N6PAY9-F1
#
_entry.id   AF-A0A6N6PAY9-F1
#
_cell.length_a   1.000
_cell.length_b   1.000
_cell.length_c   1.000
_cell.angle_alpha   90.00
_cell.angle_beta   90.00
_cell.angle_gamma   90.00
#
_symmetry.space_group_name_H-M   'P 1'
#
loop_
_entity.id
_entity.type
_entity.pdbx_description
1 polymer ?
#
loop_
_entity_poly.entity_id
_entity_poly.type
_entity_poly.pdbx_seq_one_letter_code
_entity_poly.pdbx_strand_id
1 'polypeptide(L)'
;MKIPRPSRRAGFTLIEIMIVVAIIAMLSAIATNNVLRARKRTQASKTLDDLRQLDGALDQWALEKNKSAGDAAQFSDVQPYLKTMNKMAVSGQDLFGQNYGPFTLDIGPKVSTTTFNALSDVAPASFWSPYK
;
A
#
# COMPACT_ATOMS: atom_id res chain seq x y z
N MET A 1 -52.69 44.35 -22.49
CA MET A 1 -53.14 42.97 -22.18
C MET A 1 -52.03 42.00 -22.62
N LYS A 2 -51.26 41.42 -21.68
CA LYS A 2 -50.17 40.47 -22.01
C LYS A 2 -50.73 39.05 -22.00
N ILE A 3 -50.67 38.37 -23.13
CA ILE A 3 -51.11 36.97 -23.27
C ILE A 3 -49.96 36.06 -22.78
N PRO A 4 -50.16 35.22 -21.75
CA PRO A 4 -49.15 34.29 -21.30
C PRO A 4 -48.88 33.22 -22.36
N ARG A 5 -47.61 33.04 -22.74
CA ARG A 5 -47.20 31.99 -23.67
C ARG A 5 -47.14 30.65 -22.93
N PRO A 6 -47.68 29.54 -23.47
CA PRO A 6 -47.59 28.24 -22.83
C PRO A 6 -46.13 27.81 -22.73
N SER A 7 -45.65 27.51 -21.53
CA SER A 7 -44.36 26.86 -21.33
C SER A 7 -44.46 25.41 -21.81
N ARG A 8 -43.65 25.04 -22.81
CA ARG A 8 -43.53 23.63 -23.22
C ARG A 8 -42.90 22.87 -22.05
N ARG A 9 -43.71 22.05 -21.36
CA ARG A 9 -43.19 21.04 -20.45
C ARG A 9 -42.51 19.96 -21.30
N ALA A 10 -41.18 19.97 -21.35
CA ALA A 10 -40.42 18.86 -21.91
C ALA A 10 -40.43 17.73 -20.87
N GLY A 11 -41.13 16.63 -21.17
CA GLY A 11 -41.12 15.41 -20.36
C GLY A 11 -40.23 14.37 -21.02
N PHE A 12 -39.42 13.67 -20.20
CA PHE A 12 -38.69 12.49 -20.65
C PHE A 12 -39.66 11.34 -20.92
N THR A 13 -39.46 10.66 -22.04
CA THR A 13 -40.16 9.43 -22.40
C THR A 13 -39.61 8.25 -21.60
N LEU A 14 -40.45 7.23 -21.37
CA LEU A 14 -40.00 5.99 -20.72
C LEU A 14 -38.87 5.31 -21.50
N ILE A 15 -38.92 5.38 -22.84
CA ILE A 15 -37.90 4.78 -23.71
C ILE A 15 -36.53 5.47 -23.56
N GLU A 16 -36.49 6.80 -23.38
CA GLU A 16 -35.24 7.51 -23.13
C GLU A 16 -34.58 7.05 -21.83
N ILE A 17 -35.36 6.85 -20.76
CA ILE A 17 -34.83 6.35 -19.48
C ILE A 17 -34.36 4.89 -19.61
N MET A 18 -35.09 4.04 -20.35
CA MET A 18 -34.71 2.64 -20.56
C MET A 18 -33.36 2.50 -21.27
N ILE A 19 -33.11 3.29 -22.31
CA ILE A 19 -31.84 3.26 -23.05
C ILE A 19 -30.69 3.74 -22.14
N VAL A 20 -30.91 4.80 -21.37
CA VAL A 20 -29.88 5.33 -20.46
C VAL A 20 -29.52 4.30 -19.38
N VAL A 21 -30.50 3.66 -18.75
CA VAL A 21 -30.26 2.63 -17.74
C VAL A 21 -29.55 1.42 -18.35
N ALA A 22 -29.94 1.00 -19.55
CA ALA A 22 -29.29 -0.11 -20.25
C ALA A 22 -27.79 0.17 -20.54
N ILE A 23 -27.46 1.39 -20.98
CA ILE A 23 -26.07 1.79 -21.25
C ILE A 23 -25.27 1.88 -19.95
N ILE A 24 -25.82 2.49 -18.89
CA ILE A 24 -25.13 2.58 -17.58
C ILE A 24 -24.86 1.18 -17.02
N ALA A 25 -25.82 0.25 -17.12
CA ALA A 25 -25.63 -1.13 -16.68
C ALA A 25 -24.52 -1.85 -17.46
N MET A 26 -24.48 -1.67 -18.79
CA MET A 26 -23.43 -2.25 -19.65
C MET A 26 -22.05 -1.66 -19.36
N LEU A 27 -21.93 -0.34 -19.23
CA LEU A 27 -20.67 0.33 -18.91
C LEU A 27 -20.17 -0.05 -17.52
N SER A 28 -21.07 -0.14 -16.53
CA SER A 28 -20.72 -0.53 -15.17
C SER A 28 -20.19 -1.97 -15.08
N ALA A 29 -20.65 -2.87 -15.94
CA ALA A 29 -20.19 -4.27 -15.97
C ALA A 29 -18.73 -4.42 -16.46
N ILE A 30 -18.22 -3.49 -17.28
CA ILE A 30 -16.88 -3.58 -17.87
C ILE A 30 -15.82 -2.84 -17.01
N ALA A 31 -16.24 -1.94 -16.13
CA ALA A 31 -15.35 -0.95 -15.49
C ALA A 31 -14.47 -1.46 -14.33
N THR A 32 -14.45 -2.76 -13.99
CA THR A 32 -14.08 -3.17 -12.61
C THR A 32 -12.62 -3.60 -12.37
N ASN A 33 -11.84 -4.06 -13.36
CA ASN A 33 -10.85 -5.12 -13.01
C ASN A 33 -9.36 -4.73 -12.78
N ASN A 34 -8.88 -3.50 -13.02
CA ASN A 34 -7.41 -3.22 -12.94
C ASN A 34 -6.90 -2.68 -11.58
N VAL A 35 -7.78 -2.22 -10.69
CA VAL A 35 -7.36 -1.50 -9.47
C VAL A 35 -6.72 -2.42 -8.43
N LEU A 36 -7.11 -3.69 -8.37
CA LEU A 36 -6.61 -4.64 -7.37
C LEU A 36 -5.11 -4.94 -7.54
N ARG A 37 -4.66 -5.17 -8.77
CA ARG A 37 -3.25 -5.43 -9.07
C ARG A 37 -2.38 -4.20 -8.79
N ALA A 38 -2.87 -3.02 -9.15
CA ALA A 38 -2.21 -1.76 -8.85
C ALA A 38 -2.02 -1.55 -7.35
N ARG A 39 -3.07 -1.83 -6.54
CA ARG A 39 -2.99 -1.76 -5.08
C ARG A 39 -1.93 -2.70 -4.51
N LYS A 40 -1.91 -3.97 -4.93
CA LYS A 40 -0.88 -4.92 -4.49
C LYS A 40 0.53 -4.46 -4.85
N ARG A 41 0.71 -3.88 -6.04
CA ARG A 41 2.02 -3.33 -6.45
C ARG A 41 2.45 -2.16 -5.54
N THR A 42 1.54 -1.25 -5.20
CA THR A 42 1.82 -0.18 -4.25
C THR A 42 2.14 -0.71 -2.86
N GLN A 43 1.44 -1.76 -2.40
CA GLN A 43 1.74 -2.42 -1.12
C GLN A 43 3.16 -3.03 -1.11
N ALA A 44 3.57 -3.66 -2.22
CA ALA A 44 4.92 -4.20 -2.37
C ALA A 44 5.99 -3.09 -2.32
N SER A 45 5.80 -2.00 -3.09
CA SER A 45 6.71 -0.84 -3.04
C SER A 45 6.79 -0.22 -1.65
N LYS A 46 5.66 -0.07 -0.97
CA LYS A 46 5.62 0.45 0.39
C LYS A 46 6.41 -0.43 1.36
N THR A 47 6.18 -1.75 1.33
CA THR A 47 6.90 -2.72 2.18
C THR A 47 8.41 -2.68 1.92
N LEU A 48 8.83 -2.48 0.67
CA LEU A 48 10.25 -2.35 0.33
C LEU A 48 10.86 -1.05 0.88
N ASP A 49 10.16 0.07 0.76
CA ASP A 49 10.63 1.35 1.30
C ASP A 49 10.68 1.33 2.83
N ASP A 50 9.72 0.65 3.44
CA ASP A 50 9.63 0.33 4.86
C ASP A 50 10.87 -0.47 5.35
N LEU A 51 11.28 -1.51 4.62
CA LEU A 51 12.50 -2.28 4.90
C LEU A 51 13.77 -1.44 4.81
N ARG A 52 13.89 -0.59 3.78
CA ARG A 52 15.02 0.33 3.61
C ARG A 52 15.12 1.36 4.74
N GLN A 53 13.98 1.85 5.21
CA GLN A 53 13.95 2.77 6.36
C GLN A 53 14.41 2.09 7.64
N LEU A 54 13.99 0.84 7.86
CA LEU A 54 14.44 0.05 9.01
C LEU A 54 15.95 -0.24 8.95
N ASP A 55 16.47 -0.53 7.77
CA ASP A 55 17.89 -0.78 7.52
C ASP A 55 18.73 0.46 7.86
N GLY A 56 18.38 1.63 7.31
CA GLY A 56 19.07 2.87 7.62
C GLY A 56 18.91 3.32 9.08
N ALA A 57 17.80 2.98 9.74
CA ALA A 57 17.59 3.24 11.16
C ALA A 57 18.43 2.31 12.04
N LEU A 58 18.61 1.05 11.63
CA LEU A 58 19.49 0.09 12.30
C LEU A 58 20.96 0.55 12.24
N ASP A 59 21.40 1.06 11.08
CA ASP A 59 22.73 1.63 10.92
C ASP A 59 22.96 2.85 11.83
N GLN A 60 21.96 3.74 11.93
CA GLN A 60 22.04 4.90 12.83
C GLN A 60 22.14 4.49 14.29
N TRP A 61 21.33 3.52 14.73
CA TRP A 61 21.42 2.96 16.07
C TRP A 61 22.81 2.37 16.35
N ALA A 62 23.36 1.62 15.39
CA ALA A 62 24.66 0.99 15.54
C ALA A 62 25.81 2.00 15.65
N LEU A 63 25.75 3.07 14.84
CA LEU A 63 26.70 4.17 14.90
C LEU A 63 26.63 4.93 16.23
N GLU A 64 25.43 5.22 16.74
CA GLU A 64 25.29 5.94 18.01
C GLU A 64 25.71 5.10 19.22
N LYS A 65 25.38 3.81 19.23
CA LYS A 65 25.66 2.91 20.35
C LYS A 65 27.01 2.18 20.24
N ASN A 66 27.85 2.54 19.27
CA ASN A 66 29.14 1.88 18.99
C ASN A 66 29.01 0.35 18.90
N LYS A 67 27.98 -0.12 18.20
CA LYS A 67 27.69 -1.55 18.03
C LYS A 67 28.49 -2.13 16.88
N SER A 68 28.77 -3.42 16.97
CA SER A 68 29.56 -4.15 15.98
C SER A 68 28.70 -5.15 15.21
N ALA A 69 29.24 -5.65 14.09
CA ALA A 69 28.66 -6.77 13.34
C ALA A 69 28.25 -7.91 14.28
N GLY A 70 27.02 -8.41 14.13
CA GLY A 70 26.43 -9.46 14.96
C GLY A 70 25.58 -8.98 16.14
N ASP A 71 25.59 -7.69 16.49
CA ASP A 71 24.69 -7.17 17.52
C ASP A 71 23.23 -7.14 17.04
N ALA A 72 22.33 -7.65 17.89
CA ALA A 72 20.89 -7.67 17.62
C ALA A 72 20.21 -6.46 18.29
N ALA A 73 19.52 -5.64 17.50
CA ALA A 73 18.65 -4.58 18.00
C ALA A 73 17.24 -5.11 18.30
N GLN A 74 16.57 -4.53 19.29
CA GLN A 74 15.12 -4.65 19.40
C GLN A 74 14.44 -3.55 18.58
N PHE A 75 13.19 -3.79 18.15
CA PHE A 75 12.43 -2.76 17.44
C PHE A 75 12.32 -1.45 18.23
N SER A 76 12.25 -1.53 19.56
CA SER A 76 12.26 -0.35 20.46
C SER A 76 13.52 0.50 20.35
N ASP A 77 14.66 -0.10 20.01
CA ASP A 77 15.93 0.59 19.89
C ASP A 77 16.05 1.33 18.55
N VAL A 78 15.40 0.80 17.51
CA VAL A 78 15.38 1.36 16.16
C VAL A 78 14.24 2.39 16.00
N GLN A 79 13.17 2.25 16.78
CA GLN A 79 11.97 3.09 16.74
C GLN A 79 12.25 4.61 16.80
N PRO A 80 13.19 5.13 17.62
CA PRO A 80 13.47 6.57 17.68
C PRO A 80 14.00 7.15 16.37
N TYR A 81 14.63 6.32 15.53
CA TYR A 81 15.21 6.71 14.24
C TYR A 81 14.21 6.59 13.08
N LEU A 82 12.98 6.10 13.35
CA LEU A 82 11.92 5.98 12.36
C LEU A 82 10.99 7.20 12.38
N LYS A 83 10.50 7.59 11.20
CA LYS A 83 9.52 8.68 11.08
C LYS A 83 8.17 8.23 11.66
N THR A 84 7.71 8.93 12.70
CA THR A 84 6.51 8.60 13.50
C THR A 84 5.20 8.47 12.70
N MET A 85 5.13 8.98 11.47
CA MET A 85 3.90 8.98 10.65
C MET A 85 3.60 7.65 9.93
N ASN A 86 4.42 6.61 10.08
CA ASN A 86 4.20 5.33 9.43
C ASN A 86 3.68 4.28 10.43
N LYS A 87 2.68 3.46 10.04
CA LYS A 87 2.14 2.35 10.89
C LYS A 87 3.26 1.42 11.37
N MET A 88 4.25 1.22 10.49
CA MET A 88 5.56 0.65 10.73
C MET A 88 6.22 1.13 12.02
N ALA A 89 6.35 2.45 12.18
CA ALA A 89 7.10 3.09 13.26
C ALA A 89 6.39 2.95 14.62
N VAL A 90 5.08 2.73 14.61
CA VAL A 90 4.26 2.61 15.83
C VAL A 90 4.15 1.16 16.28
N SER A 91 4.00 0.22 15.35
CA SER A 91 3.70 -1.19 15.66
C SER A 91 4.83 -2.17 15.38
N GLY A 92 5.84 -1.77 14.60
CA GLY A 92 6.87 -2.68 14.10
C GLY A 92 6.34 -3.74 13.14
N GLN A 93 5.13 -3.54 12.62
CA GLN A 93 4.42 -4.49 11.76
C GLN A 93 4.26 -3.98 10.34
N ASP A 94 4.19 -4.91 9.41
CA ASP A 94 3.93 -4.67 8.00
C ASP A 94 2.45 -4.41 7.72
N LEU A 95 2.12 -4.25 6.43
CA LEU A 95 0.75 -4.02 5.98
C LEU A 95 -0.21 -5.18 6.34
N PHE A 96 0.31 -6.40 6.51
CA PHE A 96 -0.43 -7.61 6.84
C PHE A 96 -0.37 -7.99 8.32
N GLY A 97 0.22 -7.13 9.17
CA GLY A 97 0.32 -7.33 10.62
C GLY A 97 1.46 -8.24 11.06
N GLN A 98 2.40 -8.58 10.18
CA GLN A 98 3.59 -9.37 10.54
C GLN A 98 4.68 -8.44 11.05
N ASN A 99 5.36 -8.84 12.12
CA ASN A 99 6.50 -8.09 12.64
C ASN A 99 7.69 -8.11 11.66
N TYR A 100 8.35 -6.97 11.49
CA TYR A 100 9.66 -6.93 10.84
C TYR A 100 10.73 -7.51 11.76
N GLY A 101 11.67 -8.24 11.18
CA GLY A 101 12.81 -8.80 11.89
C GLY A 101 13.46 -9.95 11.10
N PRO A 102 14.58 -10.49 11.60
CA PRO A 102 15.39 -9.98 12.71
C PRO A 102 16.10 -8.64 12.39
N PHE A 103 16.49 -7.86 13.41
CA PHE A 103 17.24 -6.60 13.26
C PHE A 103 18.71 -6.79 13.65
N THR A 104 19.40 -7.69 12.96
CA THR A 104 20.83 -7.91 13.16
C THR A 104 21.62 -7.19 12.08
N LEU A 105 22.69 -6.49 12.43
CA LEU A 105 23.51 -5.68 11.51
C LEU A 105 24.00 -6.43 10.27
N ASP A 106 24.27 -7.74 10.38
CA ASP A 106 24.83 -8.53 9.27
C ASP A 106 23.78 -9.05 8.27
N ILE A 107 22.51 -9.08 8.68
CA ILE A 107 21.44 -9.71 7.90
C ILE A 107 20.37 -8.68 7.50
N GLY A 108 20.26 -7.57 8.24
CA GLY A 108 19.27 -6.54 8.05
C GLY A 108 17.82 -7.03 8.26
N PRO A 109 16.84 -6.12 8.19
CA PRO A 109 15.43 -6.48 8.27
C PRO A 109 14.99 -7.28 7.04
N LYS A 110 14.23 -8.36 7.24
CA LYS A 110 13.69 -9.20 6.16
C LYS A 110 12.19 -9.02 5.96
N VAL A 111 11.73 -9.26 4.73
CA VAL A 111 10.30 -9.39 4.44
C VAL A 111 9.76 -10.68 5.07
N SER A 112 8.57 -10.61 5.70
CA SER A 112 7.91 -11.82 6.21
C SER A 112 7.48 -12.75 5.08
N THR A 113 7.60 -14.06 5.28
CA THR A 113 7.18 -15.09 4.32
C THR A 113 5.71 -14.96 3.93
N THR A 114 4.85 -14.58 4.87
CA THR A 114 3.41 -14.35 4.62
C THR A 114 3.19 -13.22 3.62
N THR A 115 3.93 -12.12 3.80
CA THR A 115 3.84 -10.91 2.97
C THR A 115 4.46 -11.13 1.60
N PHE A 116 5.58 -11.85 1.54
CA PHE A 116 6.17 -12.30 0.29
C PHE A 116 5.19 -13.15 -0.53
N ASN A 117 4.53 -14.13 0.10
CA ASN A 117 3.56 -14.99 -0.57
C ASN A 117 2.29 -14.24 -1.00
N ALA A 118 1.83 -13.26 -0.20
CA ALA A 118 0.65 -12.46 -0.53
C ALA A 118 0.85 -11.54 -1.75
N LEU A 119 2.11 -11.13 -2.01
CA LEU A 119 2.49 -10.17 -3.04
C LEU A 119 3.29 -10.78 -4.19
N SER A 120 3.49 -12.09 -4.20
CA SER A 120 4.31 -12.78 -5.21
C SER A 120 3.75 -12.68 -6.63
N ASP A 121 2.46 -12.36 -6.77
CA ASP A 121 1.76 -12.13 -8.04
C ASP A 121 2.16 -10.81 -8.73
N VAL A 122 2.70 -9.85 -7.97
CA VAL A 122 3.08 -8.51 -8.45
C VAL A 122 4.53 -8.14 -8.19
N ALA A 123 5.24 -8.91 -7.35
CA ALA A 123 6.62 -8.65 -6.97
C ALA A 123 7.46 -9.94 -7.06
N PRO A 124 8.35 -10.07 -8.07
CA PRO A 124 9.21 -11.25 -8.21
C PRO A 124 10.27 -11.30 -7.09
N ALA A 125 10.91 -12.45 -6.90
CA ALA A 125 11.94 -12.61 -5.85
C ALA A 125 13.08 -11.59 -5.93
N SER A 126 13.47 -11.18 -7.14
CA SER A 126 14.51 -10.17 -7.36
C SER A 126 14.14 -8.77 -6.86
N PHE A 127 12.85 -8.46 -6.76
CA PHE A 127 12.37 -7.17 -6.25
C PHE A 127 12.72 -6.97 -4.77
N TRP A 128 12.83 -8.07 -4.02
CA TRP A 128 13.04 -8.04 -2.58
C TRP A 128 14.52 -8.11 -2.19
N SER A 129 15.44 -8.31 -3.14
CA SER A 129 16.88 -8.34 -2.84
C SER A 129 17.36 -6.97 -2.32
N PRO A 130 18.14 -6.88 -1.22
CA PRO A 130 18.74 -7.95 -0.40
C PRO A 130 17.86 -8.48 0.76
N TYR A 131 16.68 -7.92 0.98
CA TYR A 131 15.78 -8.15 2.11
C TYR A 131 14.94 -9.45 2.08
N LYS A 132 15.37 -10.46 1.31
CA LYS A 132 14.69 -11.76 1.19
C LYS A 132 15.19 -12.79 2.20
#